data_AF-A0A932STA5-F1
#
_entry.id   AF-A0A932STA5-F1
#
_cell.length_a   1.000
_cell.length_b   1.000
_cell.length_c   1.000
_cell.angle_alpha   90.00
_cell.angle_beta   90.00
_cell.angle_gamma   90.00
#
_symmetry.space_group_name_H-M   'P 1'
#
loop_
_entity.id
_entity.type
_entity.pdbx_description
1 polymer ?
#
loop_
_entity_poly.entity_id
_entity_poly.type
_entity_poly.pdbx_seq_one_letter_code
_entity_poly.pdbx_strand_id
1 'polypeptide(L)'
;METQNDLLVLAEHYHAGLPERVRTYLNGRGIPDNVIARRRLGWNGSRITIPIQNRAGEVAFFKLAKDPEDHSPSPKMLAPRGVRYELYGWDSLLRRPEGIVICEGEFDRLVLEAQGLPAVTSTGGAGTFRRDWIQDFEGIKAVYICFDRDEAGRRGALRVGGLIAHAKVVTLPEEAGEGGDVTDFFVRLGRSREDFEKLQAAAPPVPPDPEVASSRTRTWRASDPSRERIERIKRDVPIADVIGQRLELWRSGSVLVGRCPFHEDRQPSLAVYPETRTFYCFGCYKHGDVITFVRELNHLSFPEALDALEKLIPHHDREPR
;
A
#
# COMPACT_ATOMS: atom_id res chain seq x y z
N MET A 1 20.78 -11.89 11.47
CA MET A 1 19.47 -12.15 10.84
C MET A 1 18.46 -12.01 11.95
N GLU A 2 17.89 -10.83 12.11
CA GLU A 2 16.74 -10.63 13.00
C GLU A 2 15.55 -11.37 12.38
N THR A 3 14.83 -12.14 13.18
CA THR A 3 13.63 -12.86 12.73
C THR A 3 12.48 -11.88 12.50
N GLN A 4 11.50 -12.21 11.68
CA GLN A 4 10.42 -11.28 11.29
C GLN A 4 9.57 -10.77 12.45
N ASN A 5 9.53 -11.50 13.57
CA ASN A 5 8.90 -11.06 14.82
C ASN A 5 9.69 -9.92 15.50
N ASP A 6 11.01 -9.87 15.28
CA ASP A 6 11.91 -8.92 15.95
C ASP A 6 11.75 -7.50 15.40
N LEU A 7 11.52 -7.32 14.09
CA LEU A 7 11.38 -5.97 13.49
C LEU A 7 10.08 -5.28 13.91
N LEU A 8 8.99 -6.01 14.10
CA LEU A 8 7.75 -5.43 14.62
C LEU A 8 7.92 -5.02 16.09
N VAL A 9 8.50 -5.89 16.92
CA VAL A 9 8.83 -5.56 18.32
C VAL A 9 9.76 -4.36 18.40
N LEU A 10 10.73 -4.28 17.49
CA LEU A 10 11.65 -3.15 17.41
C LEU A 10 10.94 -1.85 16.99
N ALA A 11 9.97 -1.93 16.07
CA ALA A 11 9.14 -0.78 15.70
C ALA A 11 8.32 -0.27 16.89
N GLU A 12 7.77 -1.18 17.70
CA GLU A 12 7.04 -0.84 18.93
C GLU A 12 7.96 -0.21 19.97
N HIS A 13 9.16 -0.76 20.15
CA HIS A 13 10.17 -0.20 21.04
C HIS A 13 10.58 1.22 20.62
N TYR A 14 10.90 1.43 19.34
CA TYR A 14 11.25 2.75 18.82
C TYR A 14 10.08 3.74 18.89
N HIS A 15 8.86 3.27 18.67
CA HIS A 15 7.66 4.10 18.78
C HIS A 15 7.42 4.56 20.22
N ALA A 16 7.53 3.64 21.19
CA ALA A 16 7.42 3.96 22.61
C ALA A 16 8.53 4.91 23.08
N GLY A 17 9.72 4.80 22.48
CA GLY A 17 10.88 5.66 22.74
C GLY A 17 10.90 6.99 21.97
N LEU A 18 9.84 7.36 21.25
CA LEU A 18 9.80 8.59 20.44
C LEU A 18 9.86 9.84 21.33
N PRO A 19 10.94 10.65 21.30
CA PRO A 19 11.07 11.80 22.19
C PRO A 19 10.11 12.93 21.80
N GLU A 20 9.64 13.69 22.79
CA GLU A 20 8.65 14.76 22.59
C GLU A 20 9.10 15.83 21.59
N ARG A 21 10.39 16.16 21.56
CA ARG A 21 10.95 17.10 20.57
C ARG A 21 10.80 16.63 19.12
N VAL A 22 10.92 15.31 18.88
CA VAL A 22 10.74 14.71 17.56
C VAL A 22 9.26 14.62 17.23
N ARG A 23 8.42 14.29 18.20
CA ARG A 23 6.95 14.34 18.05
C ARG A 23 6.49 15.75 17.63
N THR A 24 6.95 16.77 18.36
CA THR A 24 6.68 18.19 18.04
C THR A 24 7.15 18.54 16.62
N TYR A 25 8.34 18.09 16.21
CA TYR A 25 8.83 18.26 14.84
C TYR A 25 7.92 17.59 13.80
N LEU A 26 7.50 16.35 14.03
CA LEU A 26 6.59 15.62 13.13
C LEU A 26 5.23 16.31 13.03
N ASN A 27 4.67 16.78 14.15
CA ASN A 27 3.43 17.56 14.14
C ASN A 27 3.59 18.88 13.38
N GLY A 28 4.73 19.57 13.54
CA GLY A 28 5.10 20.76 12.79
C GLY A 28 5.25 20.50 11.29
N ARG A 29 5.48 19.25 10.86
CA ARG A 29 5.42 18.81 9.46
C ARG A 29 4.02 18.41 8.98
N GLY A 30 2.98 18.59 9.79
CA GLY A 30 1.62 18.19 9.45
C GLY A 30 1.34 16.70 9.63
N ILE A 31 2.13 15.99 10.45
CA ILE A 31 1.93 14.58 10.78
C ILE A 31 1.40 14.49 12.23
N PRO A 32 0.08 14.38 12.44
CA PRO A 32 -0.54 14.35 13.76
C PRO A 32 -0.32 13.02 14.49
N ASP A 33 -0.50 13.02 15.81
CA ASP A 33 -0.22 11.86 16.68
C ASP A 33 -0.96 10.59 16.30
N ASN A 34 -2.20 10.69 15.79
CA ASN A 34 -2.93 9.52 15.32
C ASN A 34 -2.25 8.86 14.09
N VAL A 35 -1.63 9.65 13.20
CA VAL A 35 -0.84 9.13 12.08
C VAL A 35 0.48 8.56 12.58
N ILE A 36 1.16 9.27 13.49
CA ILE A 36 2.41 8.82 14.14
C ILE A 36 2.19 7.44 14.79
N ALA A 37 1.13 7.28 15.58
CA ALA A 37 0.76 6.05 16.26
C ALA A 37 0.37 4.94 15.29
N ARG A 38 -0.56 5.22 14.36
CA ARG A 38 -1.02 4.23 13.38
C ARG A 38 0.11 3.68 12.52
N ARG A 39 1.09 4.52 12.16
CA ARG A 39 2.25 4.13 11.34
C ARG A 39 3.49 3.78 12.17
N ARG A 40 3.38 3.72 13.51
CA ARG A 40 4.45 3.39 14.45
C ARG A 40 5.75 4.15 14.16
N LEU A 41 5.65 5.46 13.90
CA LEU A 41 6.84 6.28 13.74
C LEU A 41 7.59 6.33 15.08
N GLY A 42 8.89 6.14 15.04
CA GLY A 42 9.70 5.97 16.24
C GLY A 42 11.03 6.68 16.17
N TRP A 43 11.89 6.41 17.15
CA TRP A 43 13.25 6.94 17.20
C TRP A 43 14.21 5.87 17.74
N ASN A 44 15.32 5.66 17.05
CA ASN A 44 16.26 4.57 17.37
C ASN A 44 17.48 5.00 18.22
N GLY A 45 17.43 6.17 18.85
CA GLY A 45 18.61 6.76 19.50
C GLY A 45 19.36 7.78 18.65
N SER A 46 19.10 7.83 17.33
CA SER A 46 19.83 8.71 16.40
C SER A 46 18.99 9.29 15.27
N ARG A 47 17.94 8.57 14.84
CA ARG A 47 17.13 8.91 13.67
C ARG A 47 15.68 8.56 13.92
N ILE A 48 14.80 9.28 13.23
CA ILE A 48 13.38 8.97 13.19
C ILE A 48 13.19 7.72 12.33
N THR A 49 12.51 6.72 12.86
CA THR A 49 12.26 5.45 12.19
C THR A 49 10.88 5.43 11.57
N ILE A 50 10.80 5.08 10.29
CA ILE A 50 9.57 4.86 9.54
C ILE A 50 9.54 3.37 9.17
N PRO A 51 8.70 2.55 9.83
CA PRO A 51 8.56 1.14 9.50
C PRO A 51 7.96 0.99 8.10
N ILE A 52 8.68 0.32 7.21
CA ILE A 52 8.22 0.02 5.86
C ILE A 52 7.71 -1.42 5.82
N GLN A 53 6.46 -1.59 5.42
CA GLN A 53 5.83 -2.90 5.34
C GLN A 53 5.94 -3.50 3.95
N ASN A 54 6.22 -4.80 3.87
CA ASN A 54 6.07 -5.56 2.63
C ASN A 54 4.58 -5.83 2.32
N ARG A 55 4.30 -6.52 1.21
CA ARG A 55 2.94 -6.88 0.79
C ARG A 55 2.28 -7.98 1.64
N ALA A 56 2.99 -8.58 2.59
CA ALA A 56 2.41 -9.44 3.61
C ALA A 56 1.99 -8.65 4.87
N GLY A 57 2.26 -7.33 4.92
CA GLY A 57 1.97 -6.49 6.08
C GLY A 57 3.05 -6.52 7.16
N GLU A 58 4.14 -7.25 6.93
CA GLU A 58 5.26 -7.38 7.85
C GLU A 58 6.23 -6.22 7.68
N VAL A 59 6.87 -5.78 8.77
CA VAL A 59 7.93 -4.76 8.70
C VAL A 59 9.13 -5.37 7.99
N ALA A 60 9.42 -4.88 6.78
CA ALA A 60 10.52 -5.34 5.95
C ALA A 60 11.84 -4.65 6.32
N PHE A 61 11.79 -3.34 6.60
CA PHE A 61 12.91 -2.53 7.03
C PHE A 61 12.43 -1.19 7.59
N PHE A 62 13.34 -0.40 8.14
CA PHE A 62 13.08 0.98 8.55
C PHE A 62 13.71 1.96 7.56
N LYS A 63 12.92 2.92 7.07
CA LYS A 63 13.49 4.18 6.56
C LYS A 63 13.89 5.04 7.76
N LEU A 64 15.05 5.68 7.66
CA LEU A 64 15.64 6.45 8.75
C LEU A 64 15.76 7.92 8.35
N ALA A 65 14.80 8.73 8.80
CA ALA A 65 14.85 10.17 8.61
C ALA A 65 15.81 10.80 9.62
N LYS A 66 16.57 11.78 9.16
CA LYS A 66 17.54 12.52 9.96
C LYS A 66 16.83 13.21 11.13
N ASP A 67 17.44 13.13 12.31
CA ASP A 67 16.94 13.85 13.48
C ASP A 67 16.97 15.37 13.21
N PRO A 68 15.93 16.14 13.59
CA PRO A 68 15.89 17.58 13.36
C PRO A 68 17.05 18.35 14.01
N GLU A 69 17.65 17.81 15.07
CA GLU A 69 18.80 18.40 15.76
C GLU A 69 20.16 17.93 15.18
N ASP A 70 20.15 16.96 14.26
CA ASP A 70 21.37 16.51 13.58
C ASP A 70 21.72 17.48 12.43
N HIS A 71 22.72 18.32 12.68
CA HIS A 71 23.26 19.28 11.72
C HIS A 71 24.48 18.77 10.92
N SER A 72 24.81 17.47 11.03
CA SER A 72 25.92 16.86 10.29
C SER A 72 25.67 16.83 8.77
N PRO A 73 26.67 16.52 7.92
CA PRO A 73 26.44 16.32 6.49
C PRO A 73 25.69 15.02 6.14
N SER A 74 25.21 14.26 7.15
CA SER A 74 24.55 12.99 6.92
C SER A 74 23.24 13.14 6.12
N PRO A 75 22.90 12.19 5.22
CA PRO A 75 21.72 12.31 4.36
C PRO A 75 20.41 12.48 5.12
N LYS A 76 19.46 13.21 4.50
CA LYS A 76 18.10 13.44 5.03
C LYS A 76 17.36 12.12 5.28
N MET A 77 17.43 11.17 4.35
CA MET A 77 16.80 9.87 4.44
C MET A 77 17.84 8.77 4.19
N LEU A 78 17.81 7.72 5.00
CA LEU A 78 18.61 6.51 4.81
C LEU A 78 17.71 5.28 4.73
N ALA A 79 18.19 4.26 4.04
CA ALA A 79 17.65 2.90 4.05
C ALA A 79 18.81 1.93 4.31
N PRO A 80 18.56 0.75 4.90
CA PRO A 80 19.59 -0.26 5.04
C PRO A 80 20.14 -0.68 3.66
N ARG A 81 21.43 -1.04 3.59
CA ARG A 81 22.04 -1.42 2.31
C ARG A 81 21.42 -2.73 1.79
N GLY A 82 21.18 -2.80 0.49
CA GLY A 82 20.69 -4.01 -0.17
C GLY A 82 19.21 -4.31 0.02
N VAL A 83 18.45 -3.43 0.68
CA VAL A 83 17.00 -3.60 0.77
C VAL A 83 16.35 -3.41 -0.60
N ARG A 84 15.34 -4.22 -0.87
CA ARG A 84 14.47 -4.01 -2.02
C ARG A 84 13.51 -2.87 -1.69
N TYR A 85 13.42 -1.88 -2.57
CA TYR A 85 12.43 -0.81 -2.40
C TYR A 85 11.02 -1.39 -2.39
N GLU A 86 10.21 -0.91 -1.45
CA GLU A 86 8.80 -1.21 -1.29
C GLU A 86 7.93 0.01 -1.65
N LEU A 87 6.66 -0.26 -1.95
CA LEU A 87 5.63 0.76 -2.15
C LEU A 87 4.99 1.08 -0.79
N TYR A 88 5.45 2.13 -0.14
CA TYR A 88 4.94 2.50 1.18
C TYR A 88 3.51 3.04 1.07
N GLY A 89 2.63 2.58 1.97
CA GLY A 89 1.19 2.90 1.96
C GLY A 89 0.34 2.03 1.04
N TRP A 90 0.91 0.95 0.48
CA TRP A 90 0.21 0.05 -0.44
C TRP A 90 -1.10 -0.50 0.12
N ASP A 91 -1.25 -0.58 1.45
CA ASP A 91 -2.49 -0.96 2.12
C ASP A 91 -3.68 -0.05 1.73
N SER A 92 -3.41 1.19 1.31
CA SER A 92 -4.43 2.11 0.80
C SER A 92 -5.06 1.64 -0.51
N LEU A 93 -4.33 0.88 -1.33
CA LEU A 93 -4.83 0.32 -2.59
C LEU A 93 -5.82 -0.82 -2.36
N LEU A 94 -5.69 -1.57 -1.26
CA LEU A 94 -6.61 -2.67 -0.90
C LEU A 94 -8.05 -2.19 -0.72
N ARG A 95 -8.24 -0.93 -0.30
CA ARG A 95 -9.56 -0.32 -0.11
C ARG A 95 -10.23 0.11 -1.41
N ARG A 96 -9.55 -0.02 -2.56
CA ARG A 96 -10.00 0.45 -3.88
C ARG A 96 -10.58 1.86 -3.84
N PRO A 97 -9.80 2.86 -3.39
CA PRO A 97 -10.29 4.23 -3.33
C PRO A 97 -10.65 4.77 -4.71
N GLU A 98 -11.55 5.76 -4.76
CA GLU A 98 -11.89 6.41 -6.03
C GLU A 98 -10.69 7.17 -6.62
N GLY A 99 -9.82 7.69 -5.76
CA GLY A 99 -8.58 8.37 -6.13
C GLY A 99 -7.42 8.02 -5.21
N ILE A 100 -6.20 7.94 -5.76
CA ILE A 100 -4.96 7.76 -5.00
C ILE A 100 -3.85 8.68 -5.50
N VAL A 101 -3.02 9.16 -4.57
CA VAL A 101 -1.84 9.98 -4.86
C VAL A 101 -0.57 9.14 -4.80
N ILE A 102 0.26 9.22 -5.83
CA ILE A 102 1.65 8.76 -5.82
C ILE A 102 2.52 10.00 -5.55
N CYS A 103 3.16 10.03 -4.38
CA CYS A 103 4.02 11.13 -3.94
C CYS A 103 5.49 10.71 -3.87
N GLU A 104 6.40 11.68 -3.76
CA GLU A 104 7.84 11.44 -3.89
C GLU A 104 8.46 10.80 -2.64
N GLY A 105 8.12 11.28 -1.45
CA GLY A 105 8.75 10.85 -0.20
C GLY A 105 7.81 10.26 0.85
N GLU A 106 8.41 9.65 1.89
CA GLU A 106 7.67 9.02 2.99
C GLU A 106 6.91 10.04 3.87
N PHE A 107 7.48 11.22 4.09
CA PHE A 107 6.79 12.29 4.83
C PHE A 107 5.62 12.86 4.04
N ASP A 108 5.76 13.04 2.72
CA ASP A 108 4.67 13.49 1.86
C ASP A 108 3.47 12.55 1.95
N ARG A 109 3.74 11.24 1.90
CA ARG A 109 2.71 10.22 2.04
C ARG A 109 2.00 10.31 3.39
N LEU A 110 2.75 10.56 4.47
CA LEU A 110 2.20 10.72 5.83
C LEU A 110 1.36 11.99 5.96
N VAL A 111 1.79 13.09 5.35
CA VAL A 111 1.04 14.36 5.30
C VAL A 111 -0.26 14.18 4.51
N LEU A 112 -0.21 13.56 3.32
CA LEU A 112 -1.41 13.25 2.54
C LEU A 112 -2.39 12.37 3.32
N GLU A 113 -1.89 11.34 4.02
CA GLU A 113 -2.73 10.51 4.88
C GLU A 113 -3.34 11.31 6.05
N ALA A 114 -2.62 12.28 6.62
CA ALA A 114 -3.15 13.19 7.63
C ALA A 114 -4.31 14.05 7.10
N GLN A 115 -4.29 14.39 5.81
CA GLN A 115 -5.39 15.06 5.12
C GLN A 115 -6.53 14.11 4.71
N GLY A 116 -6.41 12.80 5.02
CA GLY A 116 -7.40 11.80 4.62
C GLY A 116 -7.36 11.47 3.12
N LEU A 117 -6.25 11.78 2.43
CA LEU A 117 -6.03 11.42 1.04
C LEU A 117 -5.30 10.08 0.96
N PRO A 118 -5.84 9.07 0.25
CA PRO A 118 -5.12 7.83 -0.02
C PRO A 118 -3.82 8.13 -0.78
N ALA A 119 -2.70 7.67 -0.25
CA ALA A 119 -1.39 7.97 -0.84
C ALA A 119 -0.39 6.83 -0.70
N VAL A 120 0.48 6.74 -1.70
CA VAL A 120 1.63 5.82 -1.76
C VAL A 120 2.89 6.54 -2.19
N THR A 121 4.05 5.96 -1.87
CA THR A 121 5.34 6.43 -2.35
C THR A 121 6.30 5.25 -2.57
N SER A 122 7.25 5.41 -3.49
CA SER A 122 8.39 4.49 -3.62
C SER A 122 9.46 4.85 -2.60
N THR A 123 9.89 3.88 -1.79
CA THR A 123 10.87 4.11 -0.71
C THR A 123 12.30 4.47 -1.16
N GLY A 124 12.55 4.55 -2.48
CA GLY A 124 13.82 5.00 -3.04
C GLY A 124 13.76 6.38 -3.72
N GLY A 125 12.63 7.10 -3.63
CA GLY A 125 12.43 8.42 -4.26
C GLY A 125 11.96 8.37 -5.72
N ALA A 126 11.87 9.54 -6.37
CA ALA A 126 11.21 9.75 -7.67
C ALA A 126 11.66 8.84 -8.84
N GLY A 127 12.87 8.26 -8.77
CA GLY A 127 13.42 7.38 -9.80
C GLY A 127 13.16 5.89 -9.60
N THR A 128 12.53 5.49 -8.50
CA THR A 128 12.56 4.09 -8.04
C THR A 128 11.23 3.35 -8.13
N PHE A 129 10.21 3.99 -8.72
CA PHE A 129 8.93 3.33 -8.95
C PHE A 129 9.10 2.13 -9.89
N ARG A 130 8.63 0.97 -9.47
CA ARG A 130 8.85 -0.29 -10.20
C ARG A 130 7.66 -0.65 -11.06
N ARG A 131 7.92 -1.18 -12.26
CA ARG A 131 6.90 -1.60 -13.22
C ARG A 131 5.97 -2.68 -12.66
N ASP A 132 6.43 -3.54 -11.76
CA ASP A 132 5.60 -4.60 -11.18
C ASP A 132 4.56 -4.10 -10.16
N TRP A 133 4.60 -2.82 -9.78
CA TRP A 133 3.55 -2.19 -8.97
C TRP A 133 2.39 -1.63 -9.79
N ILE A 134 2.53 -1.51 -11.12
CA ILE A 134 1.49 -0.93 -11.99
C ILE A 134 0.16 -1.66 -11.82
N GLN A 135 0.20 -2.99 -11.71
CA GLN A 135 -0.98 -3.84 -11.54
C GLN A 135 -1.78 -3.51 -10.27
N ASP A 136 -1.15 -2.95 -9.24
CA ASP A 136 -1.84 -2.60 -7.99
C ASP A 136 -2.79 -1.42 -8.15
N PHE A 137 -2.59 -0.62 -9.21
CA PHE A 137 -3.44 0.52 -9.56
C PHE A 137 -4.57 0.14 -10.52
N GLU A 138 -4.66 -1.13 -10.94
CA GLU A 138 -5.75 -1.59 -11.79
C GLU A 138 -7.10 -1.50 -11.08
N GLY A 139 -8.08 -0.85 -11.72
CA GLY A 139 -9.41 -0.64 -11.16
C GLY A 139 -9.54 0.56 -10.23
N ILE A 140 -8.45 1.27 -9.94
CA ILE A 140 -8.50 2.61 -9.36
C ILE A 140 -8.91 3.58 -10.47
N LYS A 141 -9.94 4.40 -10.21
CA LYS A 141 -10.51 5.29 -11.24
C LYS A 141 -9.59 6.48 -11.52
N ALA A 142 -9.00 7.06 -10.48
CA ALA A 142 -8.15 8.23 -10.58
C ALA A 142 -6.79 8.01 -9.89
N VAL A 143 -5.71 8.16 -10.67
CA VAL A 143 -4.34 8.10 -10.15
C VAL A 143 -3.71 9.47 -10.36
N TYR A 144 -3.21 10.06 -9.29
CA TYR A 144 -2.59 11.38 -9.30
C TYR A 144 -1.13 11.24 -8.93
N ILE A 145 -0.22 11.88 -9.66
CA ILE A 145 1.21 11.87 -9.35
C ILE A 145 1.60 13.28 -8.94
N CYS A 146 2.09 13.44 -7.71
CA CYS A 146 2.48 14.73 -7.16
C CYS A 146 3.87 14.59 -6.53
N PHE A 147 4.90 14.90 -7.31
CA PHE A 147 6.31 14.87 -6.90
C PHE A 147 6.80 16.29 -6.65
N ASP A 148 8.02 16.42 -6.13
CA ASP A 148 8.60 17.69 -5.72
C ASP A 148 8.72 18.64 -6.92
N ARG A 149 8.65 19.96 -6.65
CA ARG A 149 8.73 21.01 -7.67
C ARG A 149 10.18 21.28 -8.12
N ASP A 150 10.89 20.22 -8.51
CA ASP A 150 12.24 20.28 -9.07
C ASP A 150 12.38 19.45 -10.36
N GLU A 151 13.58 19.38 -10.92
CA GLU A 151 13.82 18.63 -12.15
C GLU A 151 13.69 17.11 -11.97
N ALA A 152 14.07 16.57 -10.80
CA ALA A 152 14.01 15.15 -10.53
C ALA A 152 12.56 14.68 -10.37
N GLY A 153 11.76 15.43 -9.60
CA GLY A 153 10.34 15.21 -9.39
C GLY A 153 9.55 15.30 -10.70
N ARG A 154 9.77 16.33 -11.52
CA ARG A 154 9.11 16.44 -12.85
C ARG A 154 9.41 15.25 -13.77
N ARG A 155 10.68 14.85 -13.88
CA ARG A 155 11.07 13.69 -14.71
C ARG A 155 10.53 12.38 -14.16
N GLY A 156 10.53 12.23 -12.83
CA GLY A 156 9.96 11.08 -12.14
C GLY A 156 8.45 10.96 -12.38
N ALA A 157 7.73 12.07 -12.23
CA ALA A 157 6.29 12.13 -12.39
C ALA A 157 5.86 11.77 -13.82
N LEU A 158 6.54 12.31 -14.84
CA LEU A 158 6.27 11.97 -16.23
C LEU A 158 6.57 10.50 -16.55
N ARG A 159 7.68 9.94 -16.03
CA ARG A 159 7.97 8.50 -16.18
C ARG A 159 6.86 7.64 -15.58
N VAL A 160 6.47 7.89 -14.33
CA VAL A 160 5.42 7.11 -13.66
C VAL A 160 4.08 7.28 -14.38
N GLY A 161 3.77 8.49 -14.85
CA GLY A 161 2.55 8.76 -15.61
C GLY A 161 2.51 8.04 -16.96
N GLY A 162 3.66 7.91 -17.62
CA GLY A 162 3.78 7.11 -18.85
C GLY A 162 3.52 5.62 -18.64
N LEU A 163 3.72 5.10 -17.42
CA LEU A 163 3.47 3.71 -17.05
C LEU A 163 2.00 3.43 -16.70
N ILE A 164 1.30 4.40 -16.14
CA ILE A 164 -0.10 4.28 -15.71
C ILE A 164 -0.98 5.16 -16.62
N ALA A 165 -1.59 4.55 -17.64
CA ALA A 165 -2.20 5.26 -18.76
C ALA A 165 -3.30 6.30 -18.41
N HIS A 166 -3.93 6.19 -17.24
CA HIS A 166 -4.97 7.12 -16.77
C HIS A 166 -4.47 8.04 -15.65
N ALA A 167 -3.17 8.03 -15.36
CA ALA A 167 -2.60 8.91 -14.35
C ALA A 167 -2.52 10.35 -14.83
N LYS A 168 -2.71 11.27 -13.88
CA LYS A 168 -2.60 12.72 -14.06
C LYS A 168 -1.48 13.27 -13.21
N VAL A 169 -0.72 14.22 -13.74
CA VAL A 169 0.37 14.87 -12.98
C VAL A 169 -0.15 16.15 -12.34
N VAL A 170 -0.10 16.18 -11.01
CA VAL A 170 -0.49 17.33 -10.20
C VAL A 170 0.74 18.19 -9.96
N THR A 171 0.70 19.42 -10.45
CA THR A 171 1.75 20.40 -10.24
C THR A 171 1.39 21.29 -9.06
N LEU A 172 2.29 21.38 -8.08
CA LEU A 172 2.14 22.30 -6.95
C LEU A 172 2.29 23.76 -7.40
N PRO A 173 1.60 24.70 -6.73
CA PRO A 173 1.59 26.11 -7.10
C PRO A 173 2.98 26.75 -6.91
N GLU A 174 3.25 27.88 -7.57
CA GLU A 174 4.59 28.46 -7.59
C GLU A 174 5.07 28.95 -6.22
N GLU A 175 4.12 29.32 -5.37
CA GLU A 175 4.30 29.71 -3.98
C GLU A 175 4.89 28.57 -3.13
N ALA A 176 4.80 27.32 -3.59
CA ALA A 176 5.50 26.19 -2.98
C ALA A 176 7.03 26.30 -3.11
N GLY A 177 7.55 27.20 -3.95
CA GLY A 177 8.98 27.42 -4.14
C GLY A 177 9.62 26.39 -5.07
N GLU A 178 10.91 26.56 -5.34
CA GLU A 178 11.71 25.55 -6.04
C GLU A 178 12.01 24.38 -5.09
N GLY A 179 11.75 23.15 -5.54
CA GLY A 179 11.82 21.96 -4.68
C GLY A 179 10.68 21.85 -3.66
N GLY A 180 9.61 22.65 -3.80
CA GLY A 180 8.45 22.57 -2.92
C GLY A 180 7.73 21.22 -3.02
N ASP A 181 7.31 20.71 -1.87
CA ASP A 181 6.64 19.41 -1.73
C ASP A 181 5.19 19.56 -1.19
N VAL A 182 4.49 18.44 -0.97
CA VAL A 182 3.13 18.51 -0.39
C VAL A 182 3.15 18.96 1.07
N THR A 183 4.26 18.78 1.79
CA THR A 183 4.43 19.33 3.14
C THR A 183 4.39 20.86 3.07
N ASP A 184 5.12 21.48 2.14
CA ASP A 184 5.06 22.92 1.89
C ASP A 184 3.65 23.38 1.55
N PHE A 185 2.96 22.63 0.68
CA PHE A 185 1.59 22.97 0.28
C PHE A 185 0.60 23.01 1.45
N PHE A 186 0.56 21.95 2.26
CA PHE A 186 -0.42 21.87 3.36
C PHE A 186 0.01 22.67 4.60
N VAL A 187 1.31 22.71 4.90
CA VAL A 187 1.81 23.27 6.16
C VAL A 187 2.28 24.70 5.97
N ARG A 188 3.24 24.94 5.06
CA ARG A 188 3.84 26.27 4.90
C ARG A 188 2.89 27.25 4.23
N LEU A 189 2.14 26.81 3.23
CA LEU A 189 1.13 27.62 2.54
C LEU A 189 -0.25 27.56 3.20
N GLY A 190 -0.48 26.64 4.14
CA GLY A 190 -1.76 26.48 4.83
C GLY A 190 -2.92 26.13 3.90
N ARG A 191 -2.66 25.49 2.75
CA ARG A 191 -3.71 25.11 1.79
C ARG A 191 -4.52 23.94 2.32
N SER A 192 -5.80 23.90 1.96
CA SER A 192 -6.72 22.86 2.40
C SER A 192 -6.67 21.62 1.50
N ARG A 193 -7.27 20.53 1.98
CA ARG A 193 -7.56 19.35 1.15
C ARG A 193 -8.35 19.72 -0.12
N GLU A 194 -9.35 20.58 0.01
CA GLU A 194 -10.19 21.01 -1.13
C GLU A 194 -9.35 21.74 -2.19
N ASP A 195 -8.37 22.55 -1.75
CA ASP A 195 -7.44 23.21 -2.68
C ASP A 195 -6.58 22.18 -3.43
N PHE A 196 -6.14 21.12 -2.75
CA PHE A 196 -5.40 20.03 -3.40
C PHE A 196 -6.28 19.25 -4.38
N GLU A 197 -7.53 18.97 -4.03
CA GLU A 197 -8.51 18.31 -4.91
C GLU A 197 -8.82 19.15 -6.16
N LYS A 198 -8.81 20.48 -6.06
CA LYS A 198 -8.89 21.38 -7.23
C LYS A 198 -7.68 21.21 -8.16
N LEU A 199 -6.46 21.08 -7.61
CA LEU A 199 -5.27 20.79 -8.41
C LEU A 199 -5.38 19.40 -9.08
N GLN A 200 -5.89 18.40 -8.38
CA GLN A 200 -6.15 17.06 -8.93
C GLN A 200 -7.16 17.09 -10.08
N ALA A 201 -8.25 17.85 -9.93
CA ALA A 201 -9.26 17.99 -10.97
C ALA A 201 -8.71 18.65 -12.23
N ALA A 202 -7.88 19.69 -12.06
CA ALA A 202 -7.23 20.43 -13.15
C ALA A 202 -6.02 19.70 -13.76
N ALA A 203 -5.51 18.65 -13.12
CA ALA A 203 -4.29 17.97 -13.53
C ALA A 203 -4.42 17.35 -14.95
N PRO A 204 -3.48 17.63 -15.86
CA PRO A 204 -3.49 17.05 -17.20
C PRO A 204 -3.15 15.55 -17.15
N PRO A 205 -3.73 14.73 -18.06
CA PRO A 205 -3.29 13.36 -18.25
C PRO A 205 -1.86 13.33 -18.79
N VAL A 206 -1.11 12.30 -18.44
CA VAL A 206 0.23 12.09 -19.03
C VAL A 206 0.08 11.25 -20.30
N PRO A 207 0.68 11.65 -21.43
CA PRO A 207 0.76 10.79 -22.61
C PRO A 207 1.43 9.46 -22.23
N PRO A 208 0.85 8.30 -22.62
CA PRO A 208 1.45 7.02 -22.31
C PRO A 208 2.84 6.90 -22.96
N ASP A 209 3.77 6.27 -22.27
CA ASP A 209 5.12 6.00 -22.78
C ASP A 209 5.03 5.24 -24.12
N PRO A 210 5.75 5.62 -25.19
CA PRO A 210 5.75 4.92 -26.47
C PRO A 210 6.10 3.42 -26.38
N GLU A 211 6.91 2.97 -25.42
CA GLU A 211 7.15 1.53 -25.19
C GLU A 211 5.92 0.84 -24.59
N VAL A 212 5.23 1.51 -23.66
CA VAL A 212 3.95 1.06 -23.11
C VAL A 212 2.87 1.10 -24.20
N ALA A 213 2.91 2.09 -25.10
CA ALA A 213 2.00 2.28 -26.22
C ALA A 213 2.26 1.30 -27.37
N SER A 214 3.51 0.94 -27.65
CA SER A 214 3.90 -0.05 -28.67
C SER A 214 3.77 -1.49 -28.18
N SER A 215 3.71 -1.71 -26.85
CA SER A 215 3.19 -2.98 -26.31
C SER A 215 1.71 -3.22 -26.66
N ARG A 216 0.97 -2.19 -27.11
CA ARG A 216 -0.44 -2.26 -27.50
C ARG A 216 -0.68 -2.87 -28.89
N THR A 217 0.35 -3.33 -29.61
CA THR A 217 0.20 -4.24 -30.77
C THR A 217 0.26 -5.73 -30.41
N ARG A 218 0.45 -6.08 -29.13
CA ARG A 218 -0.37 -7.16 -28.60
C ARG A 218 -1.72 -6.54 -28.32
N THR A 219 -2.74 -6.97 -29.06
CA THR A 219 -4.10 -6.92 -28.55
C THR A 219 -4.03 -7.23 -27.06
N TRP A 220 -4.38 -6.27 -26.21
CA TRP A 220 -4.70 -6.51 -24.81
C TRP A 220 -5.93 -7.42 -24.85
N ARG A 221 -5.68 -8.71 -25.08
CA ARG A 221 -6.69 -9.76 -24.95
C ARG A 221 -7.14 -9.72 -23.51
N ALA A 222 -8.42 -9.96 -23.31
CA ALA A 222 -9.10 -10.07 -22.03
C ALA A 222 -8.60 -11.25 -21.16
N SER A 223 -7.31 -11.57 -21.21
CA SER A 223 -6.64 -12.68 -20.54
C SER A 223 -5.17 -12.33 -20.30
N ASP A 224 -4.89 -11.50 -19.29
CA ASP A 224 -3.63 -11.66 -18.56
C ASP A 224 -3.72 -13.01 -17.84
N PRO A 225 -2.88 -14.00 -18.16
CA PRO A 225 -2.97 -15.33 -17.55
C PRO A 225 -2.89 -15.31 -16.03
N SER A 226 -2.21 -14.30 -15.44
CA SER A 226 -2.08 -14.15 -13.99
C SER A 226 -3.35 -13.59 -13.36
N ARG A 227 -3.93 -12.52 -13.93
CA ARG A 227 -5.21 -11.96 -13.49
C ARG A 227 -6.39 -12.90 -13.76
N GLU A 228 -6.43 -13.54 -14.92
CA GLU A 228 -7.43 -14.55 -15.24
C GLU A 228 -7.32 -15.73 -14.28
N ARG A 229 -6.10 -16.16 -13.92
CA ARG A 229 -5.87 -17.18 -12.90
C ARG A 229 -6.40 -16.76 -11.53
N ILE A 230 -6.11 -15.54 -11.09
CA ILE A 230 -6.59 -15.02 -9.79
C ILE A 230 -8.12 -14.92 -9.78
N GLU A 231 -8.73 -14.31 -10.79
CA GLU A 231 -10.18 -14.16 -10.88
C GLU A 231 -10.89 -15.50 -11.04
N ARG A 232 -10.31 -16.43 -11.82
CA ARG A 232 -10.77 -17.81 -11.92
C ARG A 232 -10.76 -18.49 -10.56
N ILE A 233 -9.65 -18.42 -9.83
CA ILE A 233 -9.56 -19.01 -8.48
C ILE A 233 -10.59 -18.40 -7.54
N LYS A 234 -10.73 -17.07 -7.50
CA LYS A 234 -11.73 -16.41 -6.64
C LYS A 234 -13.16 -16.77 -7.02
N ARG A 235 -13.43 -17.03 -8.29
CA ARG A 235 -14.77 -17.40 -8.79
C ARG A 235 -15.09 -18.87 -8.55
N ASP A 236 -14.14 -19.75 -8.84
CA ASP A 236 -14.34 -21.19 -8.93
C ASP A 236 -14.00 -21.90 -7.61
N VAL A 237 -13.36 -21.20 -6.66
CA VAL A 237 -13.10 -21.68 -5.31
C VAL A 237 -13.86 -20.81 -4.30
N PRO A 238 -15.11 -21.17 -3.95
CA PRO A 238 -15.92 -20.39 -3.02
C PRO A 238 -15.25 -20.29 -1.64
N ILE A 239 -15.12 -19.08 -1.12
CA ILE A 239 -14.50 -18.84 0.18
C ILE A 239 -15.21 -19.58 1.31
N ALA A 240 -16.54 -19.69 1.24
CA ALA A 240 -17.36 -20.40 2.22
C ALA A 240 -16.98 -21.89 2.33
N ASP A 241 -16.70 -22.53 1.19
CA ASP A 241 -16.37 -23.96 1.14
C ASP A 241 -14.96 -24.20 1.70
N VAL A 242 -14.00 -23.34 1.33
CA VAL A 242 -12.62 -23.44 1.82
C VAL A 242 -12.56 -23.23 3.33
N ILE A 243 -13.30 -22.25 3.86
CA ILE A 243 -13.35 -21.99 5.29
C ILE A 243 -14.12 -23.12 6.00
N GLY A 244 -15.26 -23.54 5.45
CA GLY A 244 -16.13 -24.58 6.02
C GLY A 244 -15.49 -25.96 6.09
N GLN A 245 -14.50 -26.26 5.25
CA GLN A 245 -13.69 -27.49 5.35
C GLN A 245 -12.83 -27.56 6.62
N ARG A 246 -12.54 -26.42 7.23
CA ARG A 246 -11.62 -26.31 8.38
C ARG A 246 -12.28 -25.82 9.65
N LEU A 247 -13.35 -25.07 9.51
CA LEU A 247 -14.06 -24.42 10.60
C LEU A 247 -15.54 -24.74 10.51
N GLU A 248 -16.14 -24.98 11.67
CA GLU A 248 -17.59 -25.03 11.75
C GLU A 248 -18.16 -23.62 11.51
N LEU A 249 -19.05 -23.52 10.53
CA LEU A 249 -19.72 -22.28 10.14
C LEU A 249 -21.23 -22.42 10.33
N TRP A 250 -21.85 -21.39 10.92
CA TRP A 250 -23.30 -21.30 11.11
C TRP A 250 -23.89 -20.17 10.28
N ARG A 251 -25.08 -20.37 9.72
CA ARG A 251 -25.78 -19.32 8.95
C ARG A 251 -26.37 -18.26 9.89
N SER A 252 -26.15 -17.00 9.55
CA SER A 252 -26.78 -15.83 10.15
C SER A 252 -27.23 -14.90 9.01
N GLY A 253 -28.48 -15.04 8.58
CA GLY A 253 -28.96 -14.39 7.35
C GLY A 253 -28.20 -14.86 6.11
N SER A 254 -27.66 -13.91 5.34
CA SER A 254 -26.79 -14.19 4.17
C SER A 254 -25.31 -14.39 4.54
N VAL A 255 -24.95 -14.21 5.80
CA VAL A 255 -23.57 -14.32 6.31
C VAL A 255 -23.36 -15.69 6.97
N LEU A 256 -22.16 -16.24 6.83
CA LEU A 256 -21.73 -17.40 7.62
C LEU A 256 -20.83 -16.92 8.75
N VAL A 257 -21.04 -17.43 9.96
CA VAL A 257 -20.30 -17.03 11.15
C VAL A 257 -19.57 -18.23 11.73
N GLY A 258 -18.34 -18.05 12.18
CA GLY A 258 -17.51 -19.09 12.76
C GLY A 258 -16.53 -18.54 13.78
N ARG A 259 -15.77 -19.43 14.43
CA ARG A 259 -14.63 -19.02 15.25
C ARG A 259 -13.44 -18.69 14.36
N CYS A 260 -12.78 -17.58 14.64
CA CYS A 260 -11.63 -17.15 13.87
C CYS A 260 -10.39 -18.02 14.21
N PRO A 261 -9.67 -18.55 13.22
CA PRO A 261 -8.48 -19.36 13.45
C PRO A 261 -7.22 -18.52 13.70
N PHE A 262 -7.30 -17.20 13.52
CA PHE A 262 -6.14 -16.30 13.55
C PHE A 262 -5.88 -15.66 14.92
N HIS A 263 -6.73 -15.95 15.90
CA HIS A 263 -6.53 -15.58 17.31
C HIS A 263 -7.28 -16.58 18.20
N GLU A 264 -7.07 -16.51 19.51
CA GLU A 264 -7.84 -17.32 20.46
C GLU A 264 -9.29 -16.82 20.53
N ASP A 265 -10.16 -17.45 19.73
CA ASP A 265 -11.54 -17.03 19.60
C ASP A 265 -12.49 -17.90 20.45
N ARG A 266 -13.00 -17.31 21.55
CA ARG A 266 -13.97 -17.95 22.44
C ARG A 266 -15.43 -17.73 22.01
N GLN A 267 -15.70 -16.71 21.19
CA GLN A 267 -17.04 -16.35 20.73
C GLN A 267 -17.01 -16.05 19.23
N PRO A 268 -17.73 -16.82 18.39
CA PRO A 268 -17.64 -16.73 16.93
C PRO A 268 -17.55 -15.30 16.39
N SER A 269 -16.36 -14.88 15.98
CA SER A 269 -16.08 -13.51 15.53
C SER A 269 -15.74 -13.41 14.04
N LEU A 270 -15.58 -14.54 13.36
CA LEU A 270 -15.32 -14.60 11.92
C LEU A 270 -16.66 -14.54 11.16
N ALA A 271 -16.85 -13.52 10.36
CA ALA A 271 -17.92 -13.43 9.37
C ALA A 271 -17.37 -13.71 7.97
N VAL A 272 -18.04 -14.59 7.23
CA VAL A 272 -17.76 -14.95 5.84
C VAL A 272 -18.96 -14.54 5.00
N TYR A 273 -18.69 -13.80 3.93
CA TYR A 273 -19.67 -13.23 3.02
C TYR A 273 -19.56 -13.94 1.66
N PRO A 274 -20.38 -14.98 1.40
CA PRO A 274 -20.27 -15.76 0.17
C PRO A 274 -20.49 -14.94 -1.10
N GLU A 275 -21.42 -13.98 -1.06
CA GLU A 275 -21.79 -13.13 -2.20
C GLU A 275 -20.64 -12.21 -2.63
N THR A 276 -20.01 -11.52 -1.68
CA THR A 276 -18.86 -10.65 -1.94
C THR A 276 -17.53 -11.41 -1.96
N ARG A 277 -17.55 -12.71 -1.64
CA ARG A 277 -16.40 -13.63 -1.61
C ARG A 277 -15.29 -13.18 -0.67
N THR A 278 -15.68 -12.61 0.46
CA THR A 278 -14.75 -12.03 1.46
C THR A 278 -15.02 -12.57 2.85
N PHE A 279 -14.06 -12.41 3.75
CA PHE A 279 -14.23 -12.61 5.19
C PHE A 279 -13.80 -11.37 5.97
N TYR A 280 -14.33 -11.25 7.18
CA TYR A 280 -13.92 -10.25 8.16
C TYR A 280 -14.03 -10.84 9.56
N CYS A 281 -12.98 -10.71 10.37
CA CYS A 281 -13.02 -11.08 11.77
C CYS A 281 -13.22 -9.84 12.64
N PHE A 282 -14.28 -9.81 13.44
CA PHE A 282 -14.57 -8.70 14.35
C PHE A 282 -13.69 -8.68 15.61
N GLY A 283 -13.03 -9.79 15.96
CA GLY A 283 -12.08 -9.85 17.09
C GLY A 283 -10.67 -9.35 16.74
N CYS A 284 -10.04 -9.90 15.70
CA CYS A 284 -8.66 -9.56 15.31
C CYS A 284 -8.54 -8.64 14.07
N TYR A 285 -9.67 -8.21 13.48
CA TYR A 285 -9.74 -7.32 12.31
C TYR A 285 -9.12 -7.84 11.00
N LYS A 286 -8.64 -9.09 10.98
CA LYS A 286 -8.21 -9.74 9.73
C LYS A 286 -9.38 -9.86 8.77
N HIS A 287 -9.10 -9.61 7.51
CA HIS A 287 -10.08 -9.61 6.43
C HIS A 287 -9.39 -9.87 5.10
N GLY A 288 -10.17 -10.26 4.09
CA GLY A 288 -9.65 -10.53 2.76
C GLY A 288 -10.55 -11.48 1.99
N ASP A 289 -9.99 -12.09 0.95
CA ASP A 289 -10.66 -13.11 0.14
C ASP A 289 -10.12 -14.52 0.47
N VAL A 290 -10.54 -15.51 -0.33
CA VAL A 290 -10.11 -16.92 -0.18
C VAL A 290 -8.59 -17.10 -0.26
N ILE A 291 -7.91 -16.27 -1.06
CA ILE A 291 -6.45 -16.31 -1.20
C ILE A 291 -5.82 -15.77 0.07
N THR A 292 -6.27 -14.62 0.56
CA THR A 292 -5.80 -14.08 1.85
C THR A 292 -6.03 -15.09 2.98
N PHE A 293 -7.21 -15.68 3.07
CA PHE A 293 -7.53 -16.65 4.13
C PHE A 293 -6.58 -17.85 4.11
N VAL A 294 -6.35 -18.46 2.94
CA VAL A 294 -5.45 -19.62 2.82
C VAL A 294 -3.99 -19.24 3.09
N ARG A 295 -3.53 -18.06 2.63
CA ARG A 295 -2.19 -17.58 2.93
C ARG A 295 -1.95 -17.45 4.42
N GLU A 296 -2.86 -16.77 5.10
CA GLU A 296 -2.76 -16.50 6.54
C GLU A 296 -2.86 -17.79 7.34
N LEU A 297 -3.76 -18.70 6.96
CA LEU A 297 -4.00 -19.93 7.72
C LEU A 297 -2.90 -20.98 7.52
N ASN A 298 -2.28 -21.01 6.34
CA ASN A 298 -1.23 -21.98 6.01
C ASN A 298 0.19 -21.39 6.01
N HIS A 299 0.33 -20.10 6.32
CA HIS A 299 1.61 -19.37 6.21
C HIS A 299 2.26 -19.47 4.82
N LEU A 300 1.43 -19.37 3.77
CA LEU A 300 1.89 -19.50 2.37
C LEU A 300 2.21 -18.14 1.74
N SER A 301 3.23 -18.13 0.88
CA SER A 301 3.42 -17.03 -0.06
C SER A 301 2.24 -16.95 -1.05
N PHE A 302 2.10 -15.81 -1.73
CA PHE A 302 1.01 -15.61 -2.67
C PHE A 302 1.00 -16.65 -3.82
N PRO A 303 2.13 -16.95 -4.50
CA PRO A 303 2.14 -18.00 -5.53
C PRO A 303 1.77 -19.39 -5.00
N GLU A 304 2.28 -19.77 -3.83
CA GLU A 304 1.98 -21.08 -3.21
C GLU A 304 0.51 -21.21 -2.84
N ALA A 305 -0.13 -20.13 -2.37
CA ALA A 305 -1.56 -20.13 -2.10
C ALA A 305 -2.40 -20.24 -3.38
N LEU A 306 -1.98 -19.59 -4.48
CA LEU A 306 -2.63 -19.80 -5.78
C LEU A 306 -2.50 -21.25 -6.23
N ASP A 307 -1.31 -21.85 -6.13
CA ASP A 307 -1.08 -23.25 -6.51
C ASP A 307 -1.90 -24.22 -5.63
N ALA A 308 -2.04 -23.92 -4.34
CA ALA A 308 -2.84 -24.71 -3.41
C ALA A 308 -4.34 -24.63 -3.72
N LEU A 309 -4.84 -23.44 -4.02
CA LEU A 309 -6.25 -23.21 -4.36
C LEU A 309 -6.60 -23.75 -5.74
N GLU A 310 -5.69 -23.68 -6.71
CA GLU A 310 -5.91 -24.18 -8.07
C GLU A 310 -6.11 -25.70 -8.11
N LYS A 311 -5.47 -26.44 -7.19
CA LYS A 311 -5.70 -27.88 -7.00
C LYS A 311 -7.12 -28.23 -6.53
N LEU A 312 -7.85 -27.25 -5.99
CA LEU A 312 -9.25 -27.44 -5.55
C LEU A 312 -10.24 -27.26 -6.70
N ILE A 313 -9.81 -26.69 -7.84
CA ILE A 313 -10.66 -26.53 -9.02
C ILE A 313 -10.69 -27.87 -9.77
N PRO A 314 -11.86 -28.51 -9.93
CA PRO A 314 -11.96 -29.75 -10.69
C PRO A 314 -11.51 -29.53 -12.14
N HIS A 315 -10.56 -30.33 -12.62
CA HIS A 315 -10.21 -30.37 -14.04
C HIS A 315 -11.29 -31.13 -14.81
N HIS A 316 -12.39 -30.47 -15.14
CA HIS A 316 -13.24 -30.92 -16.25
C HIS A 316 -12.51 -30.57 -17.55
N ASP A 317 -12.34 -31.57 -18.43
CA ASP A 317 -11.65 -31.53 -19.73
C ASP A 317 -10.14 -31.83 -19.71
N ARG A 318 -9.81 -33.10 -19.51
CA ARG A 318 -8.78 -33.75 -20.34
C ARG A 318 -9.50 -34.71 -21.28
N GLU A 319 -9.73 -34.31 -22.54
CA GLU A 319 -10.03 -35.29 -23.58
C GLU A 319 -8.90 -36.34 -23.59
N PRO A 320 -9.22 -37.64 -23.59
CA PRO A 320 -8.21 -38.68 -23.64
C PRO A 320 -7.50 -38.62 -25.00
N ARG A 321 -6.17 -38.51 -24.95
CA ARG A 321 -5.30 -38.86 -26.09
C ARG A 321 -5.25 -40.36 -26.26
#